data_AF-A0AAD4VTG0-F1
#
_entry.id   AF-A0AAD4VTG0-F1
#
_cell.length_a   1.000
_cell.length_b   1.000
_cell.length_c   1.000
_cell.angle_alpha   90.00
_cell.angle_beta   90.00
_cell.angle_gamma   90.00
#
_symmetry.space_group_name_H-M   'P 1'
#
loop_
_entity.id
_entity.type
_entity.pdbx_description
1 polymer ?
#
loop_
_entity_poly.entity_id
_entity_poly.type
_entity_poly.pdbx_seq_one_letter_code
_entity_poly.pdbx_strand_id
1 'polypeptide(L)'
;MKSTLRKPAVTNMRKALYVQFSGGILFSYAVPMMGYWAYGSKVSENLPNELNGPKWAKVLINAAVFVQSIVSQHMFVAPIHEALDTKFFKLDKSMNLKENLKRRFFLRAFFFIANTFVTLAIPFMGDFVNLFGSFSLVPLTFVFPSMIFIKIKGKTARPEKNLWHWFNIIIFSLLAVVTTIAAVRLIFNNVQKYNFFADR
;
A
#
# COMPACT_ATOMS: atom_id res chain seq x y z
N MET A 1 11.41 5.86 19.59
CA MET A 1 11.15 4.45 19.23
C MET A 1 11.70 3.48 20.29
N LYS A 2 11.24 3.57 21.55
CA LYS A 2 11.81 2.82 22.70
C LYS A 2 10.78 1.99 23.49
N SER A 3 9.58 1.77 22.93
CA SER A 3 8.46 1.12 23.65
C SER A 3 8.36 -0.40 23.43
N THR A 4 8.95 -0.95 22.36
CA THR A 4 8.73 -2.36 21.96
C THR A 4 9.71 -3.37 22.58
N LEU A 5 10.68 -2.94 23.39
CA LEU A 5 11.73 -3.83 23.93
C LEU A 5 11.37 -4.50 25.27
N ARG A 6 10.21 -4.19 25.88
CA ARG A 6 9.80 -4.85 27.12
C ARG A 6 9.29 -6.26 26.81
N LYS A 7 9.86 -7.29 27.45
CA LYS A 7 9.50 -8.71 27.27
C LYS A 7 7.98 -9.04 27.17
N PRO A 8 7.04 -8.40 27.92
CA PRO A 8 5.60 -8.68 27.73
C PRO A 8 5.01 -8.12 26.43
N ALA A 9 5.62 -7.10 25.83
CA ALA A 9 5.12 -6.48 24.60
C ALA A 9 5.33 -7.40 23.38
N VAL A 10 6.43 -8.14 23.33
CA VAL A 10 6.78 -8.96 22.15
C VAL A 10 5.84 -10.16 22.00
N THR A 11 5.47 -10.81 23.11
CA THR A 11 4.54 -11.95 23.10
C THR A 11 3.13 -11.50 22.72
N ASN A 12 2.65 -10.39 23.30
CA ASN A 12 1.33 -9.85 22.98
C ASN A 12 1.27 -9.33 21.54
N MET A 13 2.33 -8.65 21.07
CA MET A 13 2.43 -8.20 19.69
C MET A 13 2.46 -9.37 18.70
N ARG A 14 3.15 -10.47 19.03
CA ARG A 14 3.15 -11.67 18.20
C ARG A 14 1.75 -12.32 18.12
N LYS A 15 1.04 -12.43 19.25
CA LYS A 15 -0.34 -12.93 19.27
C LYS A 15 -1.27 -12.04 18.43
N ALA A 16 -1.19 -10.72 18.62
CA ALA A 16 -1.96 -9.76 17.84
C ALA A 16 -1.66 -9.90 16.33
N LEU A 17 -0.38 -10.05 15.96
CA LEU A 17 0.02 -10.25 14.57
C LEU A 17 -0.57 -11.54 13.98
N TYR A 18 -0.53 -12.65 14.71
CA TYR A 18 -1.15 -13.89 14.26
C TYR A 18 -2.66 -13.76 14.06
N VAL A 19 -3.36 -13.17 15.03
CA VAL A 19 -4.80 -12.92 14.94
C VAL A 19 -5.15 -12.02 13.76
N GLN A 20 -4.36 -10.96 13.54
CA GLN A 20 -4.55 -10.05 12.42
C GLN A 20 -4.36 -10.77 11.07
N PHE A 21 -3.30 -11.56 10.92
CA PHE A 21 -3.09 -12.30 9.67
C PHE A 21 -4.14 -13.38 9.45
N SER A 22 -4.48 -14.17 10.47
CA SER A 22 -5.49 -15.22 10.32
C SER A 22 -6.87 -14.65 10.00
N GLY A 23 -7.28 -13.59 10.72
CA GLY A 23 -8.54 -12.89 10.47
C GLY A 23 -8.55 -12.24 9.10
N GLY A 24 -7.49 -11.52 8.74
CA GLY A 24 -7.36 -10.87 7.44
C GLY A 24 -7.49 -11.85 6.27
N ILE A 25 -6.79 -12.99 6.34
CA ILE A 25 -6.88 -14.05 5.33
C ILE A 25 -8.31 -14.58 5.21
N LEU A 26 -8.96 -14.89 6.33
CA LEU A 26 -10.35 -15.37 6.34
C LEU A 26 -11.29 -14.39 5.64
N PHE A 27 -11.24 -13.10 5.98
CA PHE A 27 -12.09 -12.09 5.35
C PHE A 27 -11.76 -11.88 3.87
N SER A 28 -10.48 -11.81 3.52
CA SER A 28 -10.03 -11.61 2.14
C SER A 28 -10.45 -12.74 1.20
N TYR A 29 -10.58 -13.98 1.69
CA TYR A 29 -11.10 -15.10 0.88
C TYR A 29 -12.62 -15.28 0.98
N ALA A 30 -13.21 -15.07 2.16
CA ALA A 30 -14.65 -15.25 2.36
C ALA A 30 -15.48 -14.24 1.54
N VAL A 31 -15.05 -12.98 1.45
CA VAL A 31 -15.80 -11.94 0.74
C VAL A 31 -15.91 -12.23 -0.76
N PRO A 32 -14.82 -12.54 -1.51
CA PRO A 32 -14.91 -12.95 -2.91
C PRO A 32 -15.70 -14.25 -3.11
N MET A 33 -15.56 -15.23 -2.21
CA MET A 33 -16.31 -16.50 -2.31
C MET A 33 -17.83 -16.27 -2.21
N MET A 34 -18.27 -15.47 -1.23
CA MET A 34 -19.68 -15.09 -1.09
C MET A 34 -20.15 -14.22 -2.26
N GLY A 35 -19.31 -13.30 -2.74
CA GLY A 35 -19.61 -12.47 -3.91
C GLY A 35 -19.81 -13.30 -5.18
N TYR A 36 -18.95 -14.30 -5.41
CA TYR A 36 -19.07 -15.22 -6.53
C TYR A 36 -20.32 -16.10 -6.42
N TRP A 37 -20.67 -16.58 -5.22
CA TRP A 37 -21.93 -17.31 -5.00
C TRP A 37 -23.14 -16.42 -5.30
N ALA A 38 -23.16 -15.18 -4.82
CA ALA A 38 -24.32 -14.30 -4.96
C ALA A 38 -24.51 -13.73 -6.39
N TYR A 39 -23.42 -13.42 -7.11
CA TYR A 39 -23.48 -12.72 -8.41
C TYR A 39 -22.98 -13.55 -9.61
N GLY A 40 -22.46 -14.76 -9.38
CA GLY A 40 -21.95 -15.65 -10.41
C GLY A 40 -20.76 -15.07 -11.17
N SER A 41 -20.62 -15.39 -12.46
CA SER A 41 -19.54 -14.90 -13.32
C SER A 41 -19.69 -13.44 -13.79
N LYS A 42 -20.68 -12.69 -13.28
CA LYS A 42 -20.94 -11.27 -13.63
C LYS A 42 -20.36 -10.30 -12.58
N VAL A 43 -19.19 -10.61 -12.02
CA VAL A 43 -18.51 -9.72 -11.07
C VAL A 43 -17.61 -8.76 -11.85
N SER A 44 -18.15 -7.59 -12.18
CA SER A 44 -17.40 -6.45 -12.70
C SER A 44 -16.47 -5.87 -11.61
N GLU A 45 -15.34 -5.29 -12.00
CA GLU A 45 -14.31 -4.69 -11.12
C GLU A 45 -14.87 -3.61 -10.17
N ASN A 46 -16.07 -3.08 -10.46
CA ASN A 46 -16.75 -2.05 -9.66
C ASN A 46 -18.09 -2.55 -9.08
N LEU A 47 -18.02 -3.34 -7.99
CA LEU A 47 -19.17 -3.85 -7.23
C LEU A 47 -20.28 -2.82 -6.93
N PRO A 48 -20.02 -1.54 -6.59
CA PRO A 48 -21.08 -0.60 -6.21
C PRO A 48 -22.09 -0.27 -7.33
N ASN A 49 -21.65 -0.29 -8.59
CA ASN A 49 -22.47 0.16 -9.72
C ASN A 49 -23.45 -0.92 -10.18
N GLU A 50 -23.06 -2.20 -10.11
CA GLU A 50 -23.86 -3.34 -10.61
C GLU A 50 -24.64 -4.10 -9.52
N LEU A 51 -24.57 -3.65 -8.27
CA LEU A 51 -25.40 -4.18 -7.19
C LEU A 51 -26.91 -4.01 -7.53
N ASN A 52 -27.62 -5.09 -7.83
CA ASN A 52 -29.10 -5.12 -7.93
C ASN A 52 -29.80 -5.00 -6.54
N GLY A 53 -29.11 -4.45 -5.54
CA GLY A 53 -29.59 -4.29 -4.17
C GLY A 53 -30.33 -2.96 -3.93
N PRO A 54 -30.91 -2.79 -2.74
CA PRO A 54 -31.66 -1.59 -2.40
C PRO A 54 -30.76 -0.34 -2.40
N LYS A 55 -31.29 0.78 -2.91
CA LYS A 55 -30.54 2.04 -3.11
C LYS A 55 -29.84 2.55 -1.83
N TRP A 56 -30.44 2.33 -0.66
CA TRP A 56 -29.84 2.72 0.63
C TRP A 56 -28.52 1.99 0.93
N ALA A 57 -28.38 0.72 0.52
CA ALA A 57 -27.18 -0.07 0.76
C ALA A 57 -26.00 0.44 -0.08
N LYS A 58 -26.25 0.82 -1.35
CA LYS A 58 -25.23 1.45 -2.20
C LYS A 58 -24.71 2.76 -1.59
N VAL A 59 -25.63 3.59 -1.10
CA VAL A 59 -25.29 4.88 -0.48
C VAL A 59 -24.45 4.66 0.79
N LEU A 60 -24.84 3.71 1.65
CA LEU A 60 -24.06 3.40 2.85
C LEU A 60 -22.67 2.86 2.53
N ILE A 61 -22.53 1.96 1.55
CA ILE A 61 -21.22 1.42 1.13
C ILE A 61 -20.33 2.55 0.62
N ASN A 62 -20.83 3.40 -0.28
CA ASN A 62 -20.06 4.52 -0.81
C ASN A 62 -19.69 5.53 0.29
N ALA A 63 -20.60 5.82 1.22
CA ALA A 63 -20.31 6.69 2.36
C ALA A 63 -19.24 6.09 3.28
N ALA A 64 -19.31 4.80 3.58
CA ALA A 64 -18.32 4.10 4.39
C ALA A 64 -16.93 4.10 3.73
N VAL A 65 -16.86 3.78 2.44
CA VAL A 65 -15.61 3.81 1.65
C VAL A 65 -15.04 5.22 1.61
N PHE A 66 -15.87 6.24 1.45
CA PHE A 66 -15.44 7.64 1.46
C PHE A 66 -14.83 8.04 2.81
N VAL A 67 -15.53 7.77 3.92
CA VAL A 67 -15.03 8.06 5.28
C VAL A 67 -13.74 7.29 5.57
N GLN A 68 -13.70 6.00 5.24
CA GLN A 68 -12.49 5.17 5.40
C GLN A 68 -11.30 5.74 4.60
N SER A 69 -11.55 6.22 3.38
CA SER A 69 -10.51 6.79 2.52
C SER A 69 -9.91 8.06 3.13
N ILE A 70 -10.75 8.96 3.66
CA ILE A 70 -10.30 10.17 4.36
C ILE A 70 -9.41 9.81 5.55
N VAL A 71 -9.88 8.92 6.42
CA VAL A 71 -9.13 8.50 7.62
C VAL A 71 -7.79 7.89 7.22
N SER A 72 -7.79 7.02 6.20
CA SER A 72 -6.57 6.37 5.71
C SER A 72 -5.57 7.38 5.16
N GLN A 73 -6.01 8.32 4.33
CA GLN A 73 -5.16 9.39 3.80
C GLN A 73 -4.52 10.21 4.93
N HIS A 74 -5.29 10.59 5.94
CA HIS A 74 -4.75 11.32 7.09
C HIS A 74 -3.68 10.52 7.85
N MET A 75 -3.89 9.22 8.05
CA MET A 75 -2.92 8.36 8.72
C MET A 75 -1.62 8.20 7.93
N PHE A 76 -1.68 8.05 6.60
CA PHE A 76 -0.48 7.88 5.77
C PHE A 76 0.31 9.17 5.58
N VAL A 77 -0.35 10.32 5.60
CA VAL A 77 0.28 11.63 5.41
C VAL A 77 1.06 12.08 6.66
N ALA A 78 0.67 11.64 7.85
CA ALA A 78 1.34 11.99 9.11
C ALA A 78 2.86 11.67 9.13
N PRO A 79 3.31 10.43 8.87
CA PRO A 79 4.74 10.11 8.87
C PRO A 79 5.50 10.77 7.72
N ILE A 80 4.85 11.01 6.57
CA ILE A 80 5.47 11.70 5.43
C ILE A 80 5.77 13.15 5.81
N HIS A 81 4.82 13.83 6.44
CA HIS A 81 5.03 15.19 6.93
C HIS A 81 6.14 15.24 7.99
N GLU A 82 6.18 14.29 8.92
CA GLU A 82 7.25 14.23 9.93
C GLU A 82 8.63 13.99 9.29
N ALA A 83 8.73 13.11 8.30
CA ALA A 83 9.97 12.84 7.58
C ALA A 83 10.43 14.04 6.74
N LEU A 84 9.51 14.72 6.05
CA LEU A 84 9.78 15.96 5.33
C LEU A 84 10.21 17.06 6.28
N ASP A 85 9.51 17.21 7.41
CA ASP A 85 9.85 18.22 8.42
C ASP A 85 11.26 17.96 8.98
N THR A 86 11.60 16.71 9.30
CA THR A 86 12.95 16.36 9.79
C THR A 86 14.05 16.60 8.75
N LYS A 87 13.79 16.37 7.46
CA LYS A 87 14.79 16.52 6.39
C LYS A 87 14.97 17.98 5.94
N PHE A 88 13.90 18.78 5.96
CA PHE A 88 13.88 20.15 5.44
C PHE A 88 13.91 21.23 6.52
N PHE A 89 13.61 20.90 7.78
CA PHE A 89 13.77 21.84 8.90
C PHE A 89 15.08 21.56 9.62
N LYS A 90 15.97 22.56 9.65
CA LYS A 90 17.01 22.62 10.69
C LYS A 90 16.28 22.73 12.03
N LEU A 91 16.39 21.69 12.86
CA LEU A 91 15.80 21.58 14.21
C LEU A 91 16.24 22.68 15.20
N ASP A 92 16.97 23.70 14.73
CA ASP A 92 17.69 24.69 15.53
C ASP A 92 16.94 26.04 15.61
N LYS A 93 15.84 26.22 14.87
CA LYS A 93 14.98 27.43 14.98
C LYS A 93 13.57 27.05 15.39
N SER A 94 13.09 27.73 16.44
CA SER A 94 11.71 27.73 16.97
C SER A 94 10.63 27.37 15.92
N MET A 95 9.81 26.38 16.29
CA MET A 95 8.65 25.89 15.51
C MET A 95 7.66 27.01 15.10
N ASN A 96 7.68 28.16 15.77
CA ASN A 96 6.69 29.23 15.63
C ASN A 96 7.16 30.43 14.77
N LEU A 97 8.30 30.34 14.08
CA LEU A 97 8.73 31.41 13.17
C LEU A 97 7.80 31.45 11.93
N LYS A 98 7.31 32.63 11.54
CA LYS A 98 6.40 32.81 10.38
C LYS A 98 6.95 32.18 9.08
N GLU A 99 8.27 32.14 8.92
CA GLU A 99 8.94 31.47 7.78
C GLU A 99 8.78 29.94 7.79
N ASN A 100 8.81 29.32 8.98
CA ASN A 100 8.60 27.89 9.16
C ASN A 100 7.14 27.49 8.87
N LEU A 101 6.18 28.33 9.26
CA LEU A 101 4.75 28.13 8.93
C LEU A 101 4.49 28.25 7.42
N LYS A 102 5.08 29.27 6.75
CA LYS A 102 4.96 29.43 5.29
C LYS A 102 5.57 28.24 4.54
N ARG A 103 6.75 27.76 4.97
CA ARG A 103 7.40 26.57 4.38
C ARG A 103 6.58 25.30 4.59
N ARG A 104 6.02 25.09 5.78
CA ARG A 104 5.15 23.95 6.07
C ARG A 104 3.88 23.98 5.21
N PHE A 105 3.26 25.15 5.06
CA PHE A 105 2.10 25.32 4.18
C PHE A 105 2.45 25.01 2.72
N PHE A 106 3.60 25.50 2.24
CA PHE A 106 4.07 25.24 0.88
C PHE A 106 4.35 23.75 0.64
N LEU A 107 5.04 23.06 1.57
CA LEU A 107 5.29 21.61 1.47
C LEU A 107 4.00 20.80 1.42
N ARG A 108 3.01 21.16 2.25
CA ARG A 108 1.69 20.51 2.26
C ARG A 108 0.92 20.77 0.97
N ALA A 109 0.84 22.03 0.54
CA ALA A 109 0.15 22.40 -0.68
C ALA A 109 0.80 21.73 -1.90
N PHE A 110 2.12 21.74 -2.00
CA PHE A 110 2.86 21.05 -3.06
C PHE A 110 2.58 19.54 -3.06
N PHE A 111 2.58 18.90 -1.89
CA PHE A 111 2.25 17.48 -1.78
C PHE A 111 0.83 17.18 -2.28
N PHE A 112 -0.17 17.97 -1.87
CA PHE A 112 -1.55 17.77 -2.34
C PHE A 112 -1.69 18.04 -3.84
N ILE A 113 -1.11 19.12 -4.35
CA ILE A 113 -1.15 19.45 -5.79
C ILE A 113 -0.48 18.34 -6.62
N ALA A 114 0.67 17.84 -6.18
CA ALA A 114 1.36 16.74 -6.85
C ALA A 114 0.52 15.46 -6.85
N ASN A 115 -0.12 15.11 -5.73
CA ASN A 115 -1.02 13.94 -5.68
C ASN A 115 -2.23 14.10 -6.61
N THR A 116 -2.86 15.28 -6.63
CA THR A 116 -3.97 15.58 -7.54
C THR A 116 -3.53 15.49 -9.01
N PHE A 117 -2.35 16.04 -9.34
CA PHE A 117 -1.80 15.98 -10.68
C PHE A 117 -1.52 14.53 -11.13
N VAL A 118 -0.91 13.71 -10.27
CA VAL A 118 -0.70 12.28 -10.54
C VAL A 118 -2.03 11.55 -10.73
N THR A 119 -3.05 11.92 -9.95
CA THR A 119 -4.40 11.35 -10.09
C THR A 119 -5.06 11.70 -11.41
N LEU A 120 -4.90 12.93 -11.88
CA LEU A 120 -5.41 13.37 -13.18
C LEU A 120 -4.64 12.77 -14.35
N ALA A 121 -3.32 12.55 -14.19
CA ALA A 121 -2.47 12.03 -15.24
C ALA A 121 -2.63 10.51 -15.47
N ILE A 122 -3.12 9.76 -14.48
CA ILE A 122 -3.18 8.30 -14.50
C ILE A 122 -4.65 7.84 -14.38
N PRO A 123 -5.36 7.65 -15.51
CA PRO A 123 -6.74 7.16 -15.47
C PRO A 123 -6.85 5.71 -14.98
N PHE A 124 -5.77 4.92 -15.07
CA PHE A 124 -5.72 3.50 -14.67
C PHE A 124 -5.05 3.30 -13.30
N MET A 125 -5.73 3.77 -12.24
CA MET A 125 -5.18 3.66 -10.87
C MET A 125 -4.98 2.22 -10.40
N GLY A 126 -5.83 1.27 -10.83
CA GLY A 126 -5.69 -0.15 -10.47
C GLY A 126 -4.37 -0.75 -10.94
N ASP A 127 -4.03 -0.55 -12.23
CA ASP A 127 -2.77 -1.05 -12.80
C ASP A 127 -1.54 -0.38 -12.18
N PHE A 128 -1.64 0.92 -11.90
CA PHE A 128 -0.58 1.68 -11.26
C PHE A 128 -0.30 1.21 -9.82
N VAL A 129 -1.36 0.96 -9.05
CA VAL A 129 -1.24 0.40 -7.69
C VAL A 129 -0.63 -1.00 -7.75
N ASN A 130 -1.02 -1.83 -8.73
CA ASN A 130 -0.44 -3.15 -8.93
C ASN A 130 1.06 -3.08 -9.29
N LEU A 131 1.45 -2.13 -10.14
CA LEU A 131 2.85 -1.86 -10.48
C LEU A 131 3.66 -1.47 -9.23
N PHE A 132 3.20 -0.47 -8.49
CA PHE A 132 3.89 0.01 -7.28
C PHE A 132 3.92 -1.06 -6.18
N GLY A 133 2.86 -1.84 -6.04
CA GLY A 133 2.80 -2.96 -5.13
C GLY A 133 3.83 -4.04 -5.48
N SER A 134 3.87 -4.44 -6.75
CA SER A 134 4.85 -5.40 -7.26
C SER A 134 6.28 -4.92 -7.12
N PHE A 135 6.54 -3.66 -7.49
CA PHE A 135 7.90 -3.11 -7.50
C PHE A 135 8.42 -2.78 -6.10
N SER A 136 7.60 -2.16 -5.24
CA SER A 136 8.04 -1.69 -3.92
C SER A 136 7.66 -2.64 -2.80
N LEU A 137 6.42 -3.12 -2.75
CA LEU A 137 5.94 -3.91 -1.61
C LEU A 137 6.48 -5.34 -1.60
N VAL A 138 6.62 -6.00 -2.76
CA VAL A 138 7.13 -7.38 -2.82
C VAL A 138 8.58 -7.47 -2.32
N PRO A 139 9.53 -6.64 -2.79
CA PRO A 139 10.88 -6.67 -2.24
C PRO A 139 10.94 -6.25 -0.78
N LEU A 140 10.14 -5.24 -0.39
CA LEU A 140 10.15 -4.74 0.98
C LEU A 140 9.59 -5.75 2.00
N THR A 141 8.63 -6.57 1.61
CA THR A 141 7.98 -7.54 2.52
C THR A 141 8.67 -8.90 2.54
N PHE A 142 9.18 -9.40 1.40
CA PHE A 142 9.74 -10.75 1.32
C PHE A 142 11.28 -10.78 1.22
N VAL A 143 11.85 -9.86 0.44
CA VAL A 143 13.31 -9.83 0.18
C VAL A 143 14.05 -9.15 1.33
N PHE A 144 13.55 -8.01 1.82
CA PHE A 144 14.23 -7.22 2.85
C PHE A 144 14.36 -7.94 4.21
N PRO A 145 13.32 -8.56 4.79
CA PRO A 145 13.46 -9.29 6.05
C PRO A 145 14.38 -10.51 5.91
N SER A 146 14.35 -11.19 4.76
CA SER A 146 15.22 -12.33 4.46
C SER A 146 16.69 -11.89 4.39
N MET A 147 16.99 -10.76 3.75
CA MET A 147 18.34 -10.18 3.73
C MET A 147 18.83 -9.80 5.12
N ILE A 148 17.97 -9.18 5.94
CA ILE A 148 18.30 -8.84 7.33
C ILE A 148 18.61 -10.10 8.14
N PHE A 149 17.80 -11.16 7.98
CA PHE A 149 18.03 -12.42 8.67
C PHE A 149 19.40 -13.02 8.33
N ILE A 150 19.77 -13.07 7.05
CA ILE A 150 21.06 -13.58 6.60
C ILE A 150 22.21 -12.70 7.12
N LYS A 151 22.06 -11.37 7.07
CA LYS A 151 23.11 -10.45 7.56
C LYS A 151 23.37 -10.58 9.06
N ILE A 152 22.33 -10.80 9.86
CA ILE A 152 22.43 -10.87 11.33
C ILE A 152 22.77 -12.30 11.80
N LYS A 153 22.11 -13.32 11.24
CA LYS A 153 22.17 -14.71 11.72
C LYS A 153 22.82 -15.68 10.75
N GLY A 154 23.22 -15.25 9.55
CA GLY A 154 23.72 -16.16 8.51
C GLY A 154 24.98 -16.95 8.91
N LYS A 155 25.84 -16.40 9.78
CA LYS A 155 27.04 -17.09 10.28
C LYS A 155 26.76 -18.12 11.39
N THR A 156 25.62 -18.02 12.07
CA THR A 156 25.26 -18.87 13.22
C THR A 156 24.07 -19.79 12.92
N ALA A 157 23.31 -19.50 11.86
CA ALA A 157 22.16 -20.28 11.42
C ALA A 157 22.60 -21.55 10.69
N ARG A 158 21.76 -22.59 10.76
CA ARG A 158 21.94 -23.82 9.97
C ARG A 158 22.00 -23.48 8.46
N PRO A 159 22.84 -24.16 7.68
CA PRO A 159 22.96 -23.92 6.24
C PRO A 159 21.62 -24.08 5.51
N GLU A 160 20.77 -25.03 5.92
CA GLU A 160 19.41 -25.23 5.39
C GLU A 160 18.53 -23.98 5.51
N LYS A 161 18.58 -23.29 6.66
CA LYS A 161 17.80 -22.06 6.89
C LYS A 161 18.35 -20.91 6.06
N ASN A 162 19.67 -20.83 5.93
CA ASN A 162 20.31 -19.83 5.09
C ASN A 162 19.95 -20.04 3.61
N LEU A 163 19.95 -21.29 3.14
CA LEU A 163 19.53 -21.67 1.78
C LEU A 163 18.06 -21.32 1.54
N TRP A 164 17.17 -21.59 2.50
CA TRP A 164 15.75 -21.23 2.40
C TRP A 164 15.54 -19.71 2.24
N HIS A 165 16.25 -18.89 3.01
CA HIS A 165 16.15 -17.44 2.88
C HIS A 165 16.74 -16.93 1.56
N TRP A 166 17.84 -17.51 1.09
CA TRP A 166 18.41 -17.20 -0.23
C TRP A 166 17.46 -17.56 -1.37
N PHE A 167 16.83 -18.73 -1.31
CA PHE A 167 15.84 -19.18 -2.27
C PHE A 167 14.63 -18.22 -2.33
N ASN A 168 14.10 -17.82 -1.17
CA ASN A 168 13.03 -16.83 -1.10
C ASN A 168 13.44 -15.49 -1.72
N ILE A 169 14.65 -14.99 -1.43
CA ILE A 169 15.14 -13.75 -2.02
C ILE A 169 15.14 -13.82 -3.56
N ILE A 170 15.68 -14.90 -4.12
CA ILE A 170 15.79 -15.07 -5.56
C ILE A 170 14.39 -15.16 -6.20
N ILE A 171 13.51 -15.99 -5.66
CA ILE A 171 12.17 -16.18 -6.22
C ILE A 171 11.32 -14.93 -6.12
N PHE A 172 11.26 -14.28 -4.96
CA PHE A 172 10.42 -13.08 -4.80
C PHE A 172 10.98 -11.89 -5.57
N SER A 173 12.30 -11.81 -5.76
CA SER A 173 12.92 -10.81 -6.64
C SER A 173 12.54 -11.07 -8.11
N LEU A 174 12.66 -12.31 -8.59
CA LEU A 174 12.26 -12.67 -9.94
C LEU A 174 10.76 -12.42 -10.17
N LEU A 175 9.93 -12.80 -9.20
CA LEU A 175 8.49 -12.56 -9.24
C LEU A 175 8.18 -11.06 -9.32
N ALA A 176 8.83 -10.23 -8.51
CA ALA A 176 8.66 -8.77 -8.56
C ALA A 176 9.03 -8.20 -9.94
N VAL A 177 10.09 -8.71 -10.57
CA VAL A 177 10.48 -8.30 -11.94
C VAL A 177 9.40 -8.71 -12.95
N VAL A 178 8.95 -9.97 -12.91
CA VAL A 178 7.93 -10.49 -13.84
C VAL A 178 6.61 -9.72 -13.69
N THR A 179 6.15 -9.49 -12.46
CA THR A 179 4.89 -8.76 -12.23
C THR A 179 5.01 -7.28 -12.59
N THR A 180 6.18 -6.66 -12.36
CA THR A 180 6.44 -5.29 -12.81
C THR A 180 6.39 -5.20 -14.34
N ILE A 181 7.02 -6.13 -15.07
CA ILE A 181 6.96 -6.18 -16.54
C ILE A 181 5.52 -6.38 -17.02
N ALA A 182 4.76 -7.26 -16.38
CA ALA A 182 3.36 -7.49 -16.70
C ALA A 182 2.49 -6.24 -16.48
N ALA A 183 2.66 -5.56 -15.35
CA ALA A 183 1.94 -4.33 -15.03
C ALA A 183 2.31 -3.19 -16.00
N VAL A 184 3.59 -3.05 -16.36
CA VAL A 184 4.03 -2.09 -17.39
C VAL A 184 3.38 -2.39 -18.73
N ARG A 185 3.34 -3.66 -19.17
CA ARG A 185 2.65 -4.06 -20.42
C ARG A 185 1.16 -3.72 -20.38
N LEU A 186 0.49 -3.96 -19.25
CA LEU A 186 -0.93 -3.60 -19.07
C LEU A 186 -1.14 -2.10 -19.21
N ILE A 187 -0.29 -1.28 -18.55
CA ILE A 187 -0.35 0.18 -18.66
C ILE A 187 -0.13 0.62 -20.11
N PHE A 188 0.87 0.09 -20.81
CA PHE A 188 1.11 0.43 -22.22
C PHE A 188 -0.07 0.07 -23.12
N ASN A 189 -0.63 -1.13 -22.96
CA ASN A 189 -1.79 -1.55 -23.75
C ASN A 189 -3.03 -0.71 -23.45
N ASN A 190 -3.23 -0.33 -22.19
CA ASN A 190 -4.34 0.49 -21.74
C ASN A 190 -4.19 1.94 -22.22
N VAL A 191 -2.97 2.49 -22.19
CA VAL A 191 -2.64 3.81 -22.75
C VAL A 191 -2.78 3.83 -24.28
N GLN A 192 -2.44 2.75 -25.00
CA GLN A 192 -2.66 2.68 -26.44
C GLN A 192 -4.14 2.61 -26.83
N LYS A 193 -4.99 2.02 -25.97
CA LYS A 193 -6.45 2.05 -26.14
C LYS A 193 -7.07 3.38 -25.72
N TYR A 194 -6.41 4.11 -24.81
CA TYR A 194 -6.83 5.44 -24.38
C TYR A 194 -6.21 6.50 -25.30
N ASN A 195 -6.95 6.88 -26.35
CA ASN A 195 -6.67 8.15 -27.02
C ASN A 195 -6.92 9.27 -26.01
N PHE A 196 -5.84 9.93 -25.59
CA PHE A 196 -5.79 11.02 -24.60
C PHE A 196 -6.73 12.21 -24.93
N PHE A 197 -7.40 12.20 -26.10
CA PHE A 197 -8.38 13.18 -26.58
C PHE A 197 -9.46 12.60 -27.52
N ALA A 198 -10.10 11.48 -27.19
CA ALA A 198 -11.38 11.09 -27.81
C ALA A 198 -12.25 10.47 -26.70
N ASP A 199 -13.41 10.97 -26.28
CA ASP A 199 -14.40 11.82 -26.94
C ASP A 199 -15.21 12.57 -25.86
N ARG A 200 -16.00 13.57 -26.28
CA ARG A 200 -16.96 14.32 -25.45
C ARG A 200 -18.05 13.46 -24.81
#